data_AF-A0A7X7UXS8-F1
#
_entry.id   AF-A0A7X7UXS8-F1
#
_cell.length_a   1.000
_cell.length_b   1.000
_cell.length_c   1.000
_cell.angle_alpha   90.00
_cell.angle_beta   90.00
_cell.angle_gamma   90.00
#
_symmetry.space_group_name_H-M   'P 1'
#
loop_
_entity.id
_entity.type
_entity.pdbx_description
1 polymer ?
#
loop_
_entity_poly.entity_id
_entity_poly.type
_entity_poly.pdbx_seq_one_letter_code
_entity_poly.pdbx_strand_id
1 'polypeptide(L)' 'MYKKILRPDGIIHLKTDDDFLYEYTLQIIEEMKMTIRFSTNNLTPESGAPQDALIVTRFEQDHLFAGKTIKYLSFSF' A
#
# COMPACT_ATOMS: atom_id res chain seq x y z
N MET A 1 1.42 -1.19 -16.83
CA MET A 1 0.47 -2.28 -17.15
C MET A 1 -0.91 -2.01 -16.56
N TYR A 2 -1.02 -1.84 -15.24
CA TYR A 2 -2.30 -1.61 -14.55
C TYR A 2 -3.14 -0.44 -15.08
N LYS A 3 -2.54 0.69 -15.47
CA LYS A 3 -3.24 1.83 -16.09
C LYS A 3 -4.07 1.47 -17.33
N LYS A 4 -3.67 0.44 -18.08
CA LYS A 4 -4.39 -0.01 -19.28
C LYS A 4 -5.60 -0.90 -18.96
N ILE A 5 -5.66 -1.45 -17.75
CA ILE A 5 -6.67 -2.43 -17.32
C ILE A 5 -7.71 -1.75 -16.42
N LEU A 6 -7.28 -0.79 -15.61
CA LEU A 6 -8.14 -0.08 -14.68
C LEU A 6 -9.10 0.88 -15.39
N ARG A 7 -10.31 0.98 -14.83
CA ARG A 7 -11.25 2.05 -15.18
C ARG A 7 -10.68 3.42 -14.83
N PRO A 8 -11.18 4.51 -15.45
CA PRO A 8 -10.92 5.86 -14.98
C PRO A 8 -11.15 5.98 -13.47
N ASP A 9 -10.25 6.69 -12.78
CA ASP A 9 -10.26 6.85 -11.31
C ASP A 9 -10.14 5.54 -10.51
N GLY A 10 -9.66 4.46 -11.14
CA GLY A 10 -9.34 3.22 -10.46
C GLY A 10 -8.27 3.42 -9.38
N ILE A 11 -8.53 2.89 -8.19
CA ILE A 11 -7.61 2.94 -7.04
C ILE A 11 -6.80 1.64 -7.01
N ILE A 12 -5.49 1.78 -6.91
CA ILE A 12 -4.57 0.67 -6.62
C ILE A 12 -4.34 0.64 -5.12
N HIS A 13 -4.45 -0.55 -4.52
CA HIS A 13 -4.13 -0.82 -3.12
C HIS A 13 -2.90 -1.73 -3.07
N LEU A 14 -1.82 -1.25 -2.46
CA LEU A 14 -0.56 -1.97 -2.31
C LEU A 14 -0.26 -2.17 -0.82
N LYS A 15 -0.05 -3.43 -0.42
CA LYS A 15 0.53 -3.80 0.88
C LYS A 15 1.89 -4.44 0.66
N THR A 16 2.87 -4.09 1.50
CA THR A 16 4.22 -4.65 1.44
C THR A 16 4.84 -4.67 2.83
N ASP A 17 5.63 -5.68 3.14
CA ASP A 17 6.48 -5.74 4.34
C ASP A 17 7.88 -5.17 4.08
N ASP A 18 8.24 -4.96 2.81
CA ASP A 18 9.53 -4.43 2.36
C ASP A 18 9.53 -2.88 2.34
N ASP A 19 10.48 -2.28 3.08
CA ASP A 19 10.68 -0.81 3.16
C ASP A 19 11.14 -0.22 1.83
N PHE A 20 12.08 -0.90 1.14
CA PHE A 20 12.63 -0.43 -0.12
C PHE A 20 11.55 -0.37 -1.20
N LEU A 21 10.71 -1.41 -1.31
CA LEU A 21 9.60 -1.44 -2.26
C LEU A 21 8.59 -0.31 -1.98
N TYR A 22 8.31 -0.04 -0.70
CA TYR A 22 7.39 1.03 -0.30
C TYR A 22 7.92 2.40 -0.74
N GLU A 23 9.15 2.74 -0.36
CA GLU A 23 9.77 4.03 -0.69
C GLU A 23 9.99 4.18 -2.20
N TYR A 24 10.44 3.12 -2.88
CA TYR A 24 10.57 3.11 -4.33
C TYR A 24 9.24 3.39 -5.03
N THR A 25 8.15 2.78 -4.56
CA THR A 25 6.82 3.00 -5.14
C THR A 25 6.35 4.44 -4.93
N LEU A 26 6.60 5.03 -3.75
CA LEU A 26 6.28 6.44 -3.49
C LEU A 26 7.00 7.38 -4.46
N GLN A 27 8.29 7.16 -4.70
CA GLN A 27 9.06 7.93 -5.68
C GLN A 27 8.48 7.84 -7.09
N ILE A 28 8.14 6.63 -7.54
CA ILE A 28 7.54 6.42 -8.87
C ILE A 28 6.18 7.11 -9.00
N ILE A 29 5.36 7.09 -7.95
CA ILE A 29 4.06 7.77 -7.94
C ILE A 29 4.24 9.28 -8.08
N GLU A 30 5.20 9.86 -7.37
CA GLU A 30 5.55 11.27 -7.46
C GLU A 30 6.06 11.64 -8.86
N GLU A 31 7.03 10.90 -9.39
CA GLU A 31 7.58 11.10 -10.74
C GLU A 31 6.51 11.06 -11.83
N MET A 32 5.55 10.14 -11.70
CA MET A 32 4.45 9.98 -12.65
C MET A 32 3.25 10.89 -12.36
N LYS A 33 3.34 11.76 -11.35
CA LYS A 33 2.29 12.71 -10.92
C LYS A 33 0.95 12.02 -10.63
N MET A 34 1.01 10.83 -10.05
CA MET A 34 -0.16 10.10 -9.58
C MET A 34 -0.66 10.68 -8.26
N THR A 35 -1.93 10.44 -7.93
CA THR A 35 -2.53 10.96 -6.69
C THR A 35 -2.45 9.90 -5.59
N ILE A 36 -1.67 10.16 -4.53
CA ILE A 36 -1.71 9.38 -3.30
C ILE A 36 -3.04 9.64 -2.59
N ARG A 37 -3.76 8.57 -2.25
CA ARG A 37 -5.02 8.63 -1.49
C ARG A 37 -4.80 8.35 -0.02
N PHE A 38 -3.90 7.45 0.30
CA PHE A 38 -3.54 7.09 1.67
C PHE A 38 -2.18 6.40 1.68
N SER A 39 -1.33 6.67 2.68
CA SER A 39 -0.07 5.98 2.90
C SER A 39 0.20 5.81 4.40
N THR A 40 0.74 4.66 4.79
CA THR A 40 1.24 4.39 6.14
C THR A 40 2.38 3.39 6.11
N ASN A 41 3.37 3.61 6.96
CA ASN A 41 4.55 2.78 7.15
C ASN A 41 4.28 1.68 8.19
N ASN A 42 3.15 1.78 8.87
CA ASN A 42 2.68 0.83 9.87
C ASN A 42 1.16 0.71 9.78
N LEU A 43 0.70 -0.35 9.12
CA LEU A 43 -0.71 -0.66 8.93
C LEU A 43 -1.25 -1.33 10.18
N THR A 44 -1.99 -0.56 10.97
CA THR A 44 -2.72 -1.03 12.15
C THR A 44 -4.19 -0.64 12.05
N PRO A 45 -5.09 -1.20 12.88
CA PRO A 45 -6.49 -0.78 12.93
C PRO A 45 -6.68 0.72 13.23
N GLU A 46 -5.74 1.35 13.94
CA GLU A 46 -5.76 2.78 14.27
C GLU A 46 -5.15 3.67 13.18
N SER A 47 -4.56 3.08 12.13
CA SER A 47 -3.89 3.84 11.06
C SER A 47 -4.86 4.73 10.26
N GLY A 48 -6.17 4.47 10.32
CA GLY A 48 -7.16 5.14 9.49
C GLY A 48 -7.22 4.61 8.06
N ALA A 49 -6.56 3.47 7.79
CA ALA A 49 -6.65 2.80 6.50
C ALA A 49 -8.07 2.25 6.24
N PRO A 50 -8.46 2.06 4.96
CA PRO A 50 -9.72 1.41 4.61
C PRO A 50 -9.85 0.03 5.27
N GLN A 51 -11.07 -0.37 5.66
CA GLN A 51 -11.31 -1.65 6.33
C GLN A 51 -10.79 -2.86 5.53
N ASP A 52 -10.92 -2.82 4.20
CA ASP A 52 -10.44 -3.88 3.31
C ASP A 52 -8.90 -4.05 3.39
N ALA A 53 -8.16 -2.98 3.70
CA ALA A 53 -6.71 -3.05 3.87
C ALA A 53 -6.32 -3.77 5.18
N LEU A 54 -7.20 -3.80 6.18
CA LEU A 54 -6.97 -4.44 7.48
C LEU A 54 -7.12 -5.97 7.43
N ILE A 55 -7.55 -6.54 6.31
CA ILE A 55 -7.59 -8.00 6.12
C ILE A 55 -6.15 -8.51 6.08
N VAL A 56 -5.79 -9.31 7.08
CA VAL A 56 -4.44 -9.86 7.24
C VAL A 56 -4.32 -11.21 6.54
N THR A 57 -3.30 -11.36 5.71
CA THR A 57 -2.95 -12.62 5.05
C THR A 57 -2.02 -13.47 5.94
N ARG A 58 -1.90 -14.77 5.65
CA ARG A 58 -0.99 -15.67 6.40
C ARG A 58 0.45 -15.16 6.43
N PHE A 59 0.97 -14.68 5.30
CA PHE A 59 2.35 -14.17 5.24
C PHE A 59 2.54 -12.92 6.10
N GLU A 60 1.56 -12.01 6.10
CA GLU A 60 1.63 -10.82 6.96
C GLU A 60 1.62 -11.18 8.45
N GLN A 61 0.89 -12.24 8.85
CA GLN A 61 0.94 -12.73 10.23
C GLN A 61 2.36 -13.15 10.64
N ASP A 62 3.05 -13.94 9.81
CA ASP A 62 4.43 -14.38 10.10
C ASP A 62 5.39 -13.19 10.26
N HIS A 63 5.21 -12.14 9.43
CA HIS A 63 6.03 -10.92 9.50
C HIS A 63 5.74 -10.11 10.76
N LEU A 64 4.47 -9.97 11.13
CA LEU A 64 4.05 -9.32 12.38
C LEU A 64 4.59 -10.07 13.61
N PHE A 65 4.58 -11.41 13.61
CA PHE A 65 5.18 -12.21 14.68
C PHE A 65 6.69 -12.02 14.79
N ALA A 66 7.38 -11.76 13.67
CA ALA A 66 8.79 -11.41 13.65
C ALA A 66 9.07 -9.94 14.05
N GLY A 67 8.04 -9.18 14.46
CA GLY A 67 8.16 -7.79 14.86
C GLY A 67 8.32 -6.80 13.71
N LYS A 68 8.04 -7.22 12.46
CA LYS A 68 8.05 -6.34 11.29
C LYS A 68 6.71 -5.61 11.16
N THR A 69 6.74 -4.43 10.56
CA THR A 69 5.51 -3.69 10.19
C THR A 69 5.11 -3.97 8.75
N ILE A 70 3.81 -3.90 8.49
CA ILE A 70 3.27 -3.90 7.13
C ILE A 70 3.03 -2.45 6.72
N LYS A 71 3.44 -2.11 5.50
CA LYS A 71 3.25 -0.80 4.88
C LYS A 71 2.08 -0.90 3.93
N TYR A 72 1.38 0.20 3.80
CA TYR A 72 0.22 0.27 2.92
C TYR A 72 0.16 1.60 2.20
N LEU A 73 -0.19 1.53 0.93
CA LEU A 73 -0.31 2.65 0.04
C LEU A 73 -1.55 2.46 -0.85
N SER A 74 -2.28 3.54 -1.08
CA SER A 74 -3.30 3.59 -2.12
C SER A 74 -3.16 4.83 -2.97
N PHE A 75 -3.31 4.68 -4.28
CA PHE A 75 -3.10 5.74 -5.24
C PHE A 75 -3.93 5.53 -6.51
N SER A 76 -4.13 6.60 -7.27
CA SER A 76 -4.81 6.60 -8.57
C SER A 76 -3.97 7.30 -9.63
N PHE A 77 -4.11 6.88 -10.89
CA PHE A 77 -3.41 7.46 -12.05
C PHE A 77 -3.89 8.86 -12.44
#